data_AF-A0A2E1DZP6-F1
#
_entry.id   AF-A0A2E1DZP6-F1
#
_cell.length_a   1.000
_cell.length_b   1.000
_cell.length_c   1.000
_cell.angle_alpha   90.00
_cell.angle_beta   90.00
_cell.angle_gamma   90.00
#
_symmetry.space_group_name_H-M   'P 1'
#
loop_
_entity.id
_entity.type
_entity.pdbx_description
1 polymer ?
#
loop_
_entity_poly.entity_id
_entity_poly.type
_entity_poly.pdbx_seq_one_letter_code
_entity_poly.pdbx_strand_id
1 'polypeptide(L)'
;MKKGKIYSVFSNKCPKCNKGSFWKSNNPYYNLFFNGGENHKNCSNCDLKFEIEPGFFYGAMYVSYGLGIGLGSLILIISLAIFEMKNILVLSLIIGLSILILAPVNYFLSRLIWLNAFIDNKS
;
A
#
# COMPACT_ATOMS: atom_id res chain seq x y z
N MET A 1 11.70 -21.34 6.95
CA MET A 1 11.46 -20.90 5.55
C MET A 1 11.60 -19.38 5.47
N LYS A 2 12.57 -18.87 4.68
CA LYS A 2 12.75 -17.43 4.47
C LYS A 2 11.51 -16.91 3.71
N LYS A 3 10.67 -16.12 4.39
CA LYS A 3 9.49 -15.50 3.78
C LYS A 3 9.97 -14.41 2.82
N GLY A 4 9.57 -14.49 1.55
CA GLY A 4 10.01 -13.56 0.50
C GLY A 4 9.44 -12.15 0.67
N LYS A 5 9.99 -11.18 -0.08
CA LYS A 5 9.57 -9.75 -0.03
C LYS A 5 8.06 -9.54 -0.26
N ILE A 6 7.46 -10.38 -1.10
CA ILE A 6 6.03 -10.31 -1.40
C ILE A 6 5.21 -10.63 -0.13
N TYR A 7 5.66 -11.61 0.65
CA TYR A 7 4.98 -11.99 1.90
C TYR A 7 4.98 -10.85 2.91
N SER A 8 6.09 -10.12 3.07
CA SER A 8 6.17 -8.98 4.01
C SER A 8 5.23 -7.84 3.63
N VAL A 9 5.06 -7.57 2.33
CA VAL A 9 4.08 -6.59 1.85
C VAL A 9 2.65 -7.02 2.17
N PHE A 10 2.24 -8.24 1.83
CA PHE A 10 0.85 -8.66 2.05
C PHE A 10 0.51 -8.95 3.52
N SER A 11 1.50 -9.32 4.34
CA SER A 11 1.27 -9.69 5.74
C SER A 11 1.57 -8.58 6.74
N ASN A 12 1.80 -7.34 6.28
CA ASN A 12 2.18 -6.22 7.13
C ASN A 12 3.39 -6.55 8.03
N LYS A 13 4.44 -7.12 7.46
CA LYS A 13 5.64 -7.52 8.20
C LYS A 13 6.86 -6.69 7.84
N CYS A 14 7.76 -6.56 8.79
CA CYS A 14 9.06 -5.93 8.62
C CYS A 14 9.84 -6.64 7.49
N PRO A 15 10.38 -5.91 6.51
CA PRO A 15 11.06 -6.47 5.35
C PRO A 15 12.43 -7.07 5.68
N LYS A 16 13.00 -6.76 6.85
CA LYS A 16 14.30 -7.28 7.32
C LYS A 16 14.19 -8.56 8.13
N CYS A 17 13.16 -8.70 8.98
CA CYS A 17 13.03 -9.84 9.89
C CYS A 17 11.77 -10.67 9.69
N ASN A 18 10.80 -10.20 8.89
CA ASN A 18 9.50 -10.83 8.62
C ASN A 18 8.63 -11.16 9.86
N LYS A 19 8.99 -10.65 11.05
CA LYS A 19 8.32 -10.95 12.33
C LYS A 19 7.50 -9.77 12.86
N GLY A 20 8.14 -8.62 13.05
CA GLY A 20 7.49 -7.42 13.55
C GLY A 20 6.54 -6.80 12.53
N SER A 21 5.49 -6.11 13.00
CA SER A 21 4.55 -5.38 12.16
C SER A 21 5.05 -3.99 11.80
N PHE A 22 4.72 -3.51 10.60
CA PHE A 22 5.00 -2.13 10.19
C PHE A 22 3.85 -1.19 10.61
N TRP A 23 2.63 -1.53 10.20
CA TRP A 23 1.41 -0.85 10.62
C TRP A 23 0.94 -1.34 11.98
N LYS A 24 0.32 -0.44 12.75
CA LYS A 24 -0.24 -0.72 14.08
C LYS A 24 -1.34 -1.79 14.04
N SER A 25 -2.19 -1.74 13.01
CA SER A 25 -3.21 -2.76 12.72
C SER A 25 -2.97 -3.38 11.35
N ASN A 26 -3.46 -4.60 11.12
CA ASN A 26 -3.44 -5.21 9.78
C ASN A 26 -4.57 -4.69 8.87
N ASN A 27 -5.49 -3.86 9.40
CA ASN A 27 -6.59 -3.29 8.63
C ASN A 27 -6.20 -1.90 8.08
N PRO A 28 -6.11 -1.71 6.74
CA PRO A 28 -5.76 -0.43 6.11
C PRO A 28 -6.70 0.72 6.49
N TYR A 29 -8.01 0.46 6.52
CA TYR A 29 -9.04 1.45 6.85
C TYR A 29 -8.90 1.88 8.31
N TYR A 30 -8.69 0.93 9.21
CA TYR A 30 -8.50 1.24 10.63
C TYR A 30 -7.28 2.13 10.85
N ASN A 31 -6.16 1.83 10.16
CA ASN A 31 -4.97 2.65 10.29
C ASN A 31 -5.16 4.07 9.79
N LEU A 32 -5.81 4.26 8.63
CA LEU A 32 -5.98 5.61 8.08
C LEU A 32 -6.99 6.44 8.87
N PHE A 33 -8.15 5.88 9.20
CA PHE A 33 -9.24 6.63 9.82
C PHE A 33 -9.16 6.75 11.34
N PHE A 34 -8.62 5.74 12.04
CA PHE A 34 -8.59 5.72 13.51
C PHE A 34 -7.19 5.92 14.09
N ASN A 35 -6.13 5.52 13.36
CA ASN A 35 -4.76 5.71 13.80
C ASN A 35 -4.04 6.88 13.10
N GLY A 36 -4.77 7.74 12.37
CA GLY A 36 -4.22 8.90 11.68
C GLY A 36 -3.16 8.58 10.61
N GLY A 37 -3.14 7.34 10.10
CA GLY A 37 -2.12 6.88 9.16
C GLY A 37 -0.73 6.70 9.78
N GLU A 38 -0.64 6.56 11.11
CA GLU A 38 0.61 6.33 11.83
C GLU A 38 1.05 4.85 11.79
N ASN A 39 2.31 4.63 11.43
CA ASN A 39 3.00 3.35 11.52
C ASN A 39 3.86 3.26 12.80
N HIS A 40 4.35 2.08 13.13
CA HIS A 40 5.38 1.94 14.16
C HIS A 40 6.66 2.68 13.72
N LYS A 41 7.38 3.28 14.67
CA LYS A 41 8.67 3.94 14.41
C LYS A 41 9.78 2.93 14.17
N ASN A 42 9.84 1.91 15.03
CA ASN A 42 10.82 0.83 15.00
C ASN A 42 10.15 -0.54 14.96
N CYS A 43 10.83 -1.52 14.40
CA CYS A 43 10.41 -2.90 14.44
C CYS A 43 10.60 -3.51 15.84
N SER A 44 9.54 -4.06 16.43
CA SER A 44 9.59 -4.68 17.76
C SER A 44 10.53 -5.89 17.91
N ASN A 45 10.97 -6.50 16.80
CA ASN A 45 11.82 -7.70 16.84
C ASN A 45 13.29 -7.44 16.47
N CYS A 46 13.57 -6.51 15.57
CA CYS A 46 14.95 -6.27 15.10
C CYS A 46 15.41 -4.83 15.27
N ASP A 47 14.58 -4.01 15.94
CA ASP A 47 14.78 -2.59 16.23
C ASP A 47 15.13 -1.72 15.01
N LEU A 48 14.80 -2.20 13.81
CA LEU A 48 14.94 -1.43 12.59
C LEU A 48 14.02 -0.22 12.66
N LYS A 49 14.59 0.98 12.61
CA LYS A 49 13.86 2.22 12.37
C LYS A 49 13.29 2.19 10.95
N PHE A 50 11.96 2.25 10.82
CA PHE A 50 11.28 2.17 9.53
C PHE A 50 11.44 3.44 8.69
N GLU A 51 11.53 4.60 9.36
CA GLU A 51 11.86 5.87 8.73
C GLU A 51 13.37 6.10 8.82
N ILE A 52 14.07 5.70 7.76
CA ILE A 52 15.54 5.76 7.66
C ILE A 52 16.01 7.21 7.74
N GLU A 53 15.35 8.09 6.99
CA GLU A 53 15.60 9.52 6.88
C GLU A 53 14.29 10.29 7.11
N PRO A 54 14.33 11.52 7.65
CA PRO A 54 13.12 12.32 7.83
C PRO A 54 12.40 12.52 6.50
N GLY A 55 11.13 12.15 6.42
CA GLY A 55 10.36 12.24 5.18
C GLY A 55 10.57 11.06 4.22
N PHE A 56 11.19 9.96 4.65
CA PHE A 56 11.42 8.78 3.81
C PHE A 56 10.19 8.30 3.02
N PHE A 57 8.99 8.42 3.60
CA PHE A 57 7.73 7.99 2.97
C PHE A 57 7.16 8.97 1.94
N TYR A 58 7.77 10.14 1.70
CA TYR A 58 7.38 10.98 0.57
C TYR A 58 7.55 10.24 -0.77
N GLY A 59 8.59 9.42 -0.90
CA GLY A 59 8.78 8.59 -2.08
C GLY A 59 7.69 7.54 -2.29
N ALA A 60 7.05 7.07 -1.21
CA ALA A 60 5.91 6.15 -1.31
C ALA A 60 4.70 6.78 -2.02
N MET A 61 4.62 8.11 -2.12
CA MET A 61 3.57 8.78 -2.91
C MET A 61 3.67 8.44 -4.41
N TYR A 62 4.87 8.28 -4.96
CA TYR A 62 5.04 7.86 -6.36
C TYR A 62 4.53 6.43 -6.58
N VAL A 63 4.76 5.54 -5.61
CA VAL A 63 4.21 4.18 -5.66
C VAL A 63 2.68 4.22 -5.59
N SER A 64 2.12 5.04 -4.71
CA SER A 64 0.68 5.27 -4.59
C SER A 64 0.05 5.78 -5.90
N TYR A 65 0.75 6.68 -6.60
CA TYR A 65 0.32 7.18 -7.91
C TYR A 65 0.29 6.07 -8.97
N GLY A 66 1.36 5.28 -9.07
CA GLY A 66 1.42 4.14 -10.00
C GLY A 66 0.33 3.10 -9.73
N LEU A 67 0.08 2.77 -8.46
CA LEU A 67 -1.01 1.87 -8.05
C LEU A 67 -2.39 2.46 -8.39
N GLY A 68 -2.58 3.77 -8.20
CA GLY A 68 -3.83 4.46 -8.55
C GLY A 68 -4.12 4.42 -10.06
N ILE A 69 -3.11 4.68 -10.90
CA ILE A 69 -3.24 4.53 -12.36
C ILE A 69 -3.55 3.08 -12.72
N GLY A 70 -2.84 2.11 -12.13
CA GLY A 70 -3.07 0.69 -12.36
C GLY A 70 -4.49 0.27 -12.01
N LEU A 71 -5.00 0.72 -10.87
CA LEU A 71 -6.38 0.46 -10.44
C LEU A 71 -7.40 1.08 -11.39
N GLY A 72 -7.24 2.37 -11.73
CA GLY A 72 -8.16 3.08 -12.61
C GLY A 72 -8.20 2.49 -14.04
N SER A 73 -7.04 2.13 -14.58
CA SER A 73 -6.94 1.47 -15.90
C SER A 73 -7.54 0.07 -15.90
N LEU A 74 -7.31 -0.73 -14.85
CA LEU A 74 -7.97 -2.04 -14.68
C LEU A 74 -9.50 -1.92 -14.68
N ILE A 75 -10.04 -0.99 -13.88
CA ILE A 75 -11.49 -0.75 -13.80
C ILE A 75 -12.03 -0.32 -15.16
N LEU A 76 -11.35 0.61 -15.83
CA LEU A 76 -11.74 1.08 -17.16
C LEU A 76 -11.80 -0.07 -18.17
N ILE A 77 -10.76 -0.91 -18.23
CA ILE A 77 -10.71 -2.06 -19.15
C ILE A 77 -11.86 -3.03 -18.83
N ILE A 78 -12.09 -3.36 -17.56
CA ILE A 78 -13.18 -4.25 -17.14
C ILE A 78 -14.55 -3.68 -17.54
N SER A 79 -14.80 -2.40 -17.25
CA SER A 79 -16.07 -1.74 -17.56
C SER A 79 -16.34 -1.64 -19.06
N LEU A 80 -15.31 -1.43 -19.88
CA LEU A 80 -15.44 -1.37 -21.35
C LEU A 80 -15.54 -2.76 -21.99
N ALA A 81 -14.67 -3.69 -21.60
CA ALA A 81 -14.53 -4.98 -22.27
C ALA A 81 -15.55 -6.04 -21.81
N ILE A 82 -15.99 -5.99 -20.54
CA ILE A 82 -16.90 -6.99 -19.98
C ILE A 82 -18.32 -6.44 -19.89
N PHE A 83 -18.46 -5.20 -19.42
CA PHE A 83 -19.77 -4.58 -19.19
C PHE A 83 -20.24 -3.69 -20.34
N GLU A 84 -19.42 -3.53 -21.39
CA GLU A 84 -19.69 -2.71 -22.58
C GLU A 84 -20.23 -1.32 -22.26
N MET A 85 -19.78 -0.73 -21.14
CA MET A 85 -20.27 0.55 -20.66
C MET A 85 -19.84 1.67 -21.60
N LYS A 86 -20.79 2.46 -22.12
CA LYS A 86 -20.51 3.57 -23.06
C LYS A 86 -20.67 4.95 -22.43
N ASN A 87 -21.34 5.04 -21.28
CA ASN A 87 -21.59 6.31 -20.62
C ASN A 87 -20.34 6.77 -19.84
N ILE A 88 -19.70 7.84 -20.35
CA ILE A 88 -18.47 8.39 -19.78
C ILE A 88 -18.64 8.93 -18.35
N LEU A 89 -19.81 9.50 -18.02
CA LEU A 89 -20.08 10.04 -16.68
C LEU A 89 -20.20 8.92 -15.66
N VAL A 90 -20.83 7.80 -16.04
CA VAL A 90 -20.96 6.63 -15.16
C VAL A 90 -19.58 5.98 -14.96
N LEU A 91 -18.80 5.82 -16.03
CA LEU A 91 -17.43 5.31 -15.97
C LEU A 91 -16.54 6.14 -15.06
N SER A 92 -16.55 7.47 -15.21
CA SER A 92 -15.74 8.35 -14.36
C SER A 92 -16.16 8.32 -12.89
N LEU A 93 -17.47 8.23 -12.62
CA LEU A 93 -17.99 8.03 -11.26
C LEU A 93 -17.53 6.72 -10.64
N ILE A 94 -17.61 5.61 -11.38
CA ILE A 94 -17.19 4.28 -10.88
C ILE A 94 -15.70 4.29 -10.56
N ILE A 95 -14.87 4.82 -11.47
CA ILE A 95 -13.42 4.89 -11.27
C ILE A 95 -13.10 5.80 -10.08
N GLY A 96 -13.69 7.00 -10.02
CA GLY A 96 -13.49 7.96 -8.94
C GLY A 96 -13.88 7.40 -7.58
N LEU A 97 -15.07 6.82 -7.47
CA LEU A 97 -15.55 6.20 -6.23
C LEU A 97 -14.68 5.00 -5.81
N SER A 98 -14.28 4.17 -6.77
CA SER A 98 -13.43 3.02 -6.49
C SER A 98 -12.06 3.45 -5.95
N ILE A 99 -11.43 4.47 -6.55
CA ILE A 99 -10.16 5.04 -6.06
C ILE A 99 -10.33 5.62 -4.65
N LEU A 100 -11.43 6.35 -4.39
CA LEU A 100 -11.71 6.91 -3.06
C LEU A 100 -11.89 5.82 -2.00
N ILE A 101 -12.68 4.78 -2.31
CA ILE A 101 -12.92 3.66 -1.40
C ILE A 101 -11.61 2.90 -1.14
N LEU A 102 -10.82 2.63 -2.19
CA LEU A 102 -9.55 1.91 -2.05
C LEU A 102 -8.37 2.78 -1.62
N ALA A 103 -8.55 4.09 -1.39
CA ALA A 103 -7.49 5.00 -0.98
C ALA A 103 -6.73 4.52 0.29
N PRO A 104 -7.39 4.00 1.35
CA PRO A 104 -6.68 3.47 2.51
C PRO A 104 -5.81 2.27 2.19
N VAL A 105 -6.28 1.40 1.29
CA VAL A 105 -5.53 0.22 0.82
C VAL A 105 -4.33 0.67 0.01
N ASN A 106 -4.50 1.65 -0.88
CA ASN A 106 -3.42 2.21 -1.69
C ASN A 106 -2.32 2.84 -0.83
N TYR A 107 -2.71 3.65 0.17
CA TYR A 107 -1.79 4.25 1.14
C TYR A 107 -1.03 3.19 1.96
N PHE A 108 -1.74 2.15 2.39
CA PHE A 108 -1.16 1.05 3.16
C PHE A 108 -0.12 0.26 2.36
N LEU A 109 -0.47 -0.14 1.13
CA LEU A 109 0.39 -0.94 0.26
C LEU A 109 1.57 -0.14 -0.27
N SER A 110 1.37 1.11 -0.70
CA SER A 110 2.44 1.95 -1.25
C SER A 110 3.62 2.11 -0.30
N ARG A 111 3.36 2.35 0.99
CA ARG A 111 4.41 2.45 2.02
C ARG A 111 5.10 1.12 2.28
N LEU A 112 4.37 0.01 2.29
CA LEU A 112 4.96 -1.33 2.46
C LEU A 112 5.84 -1.72 1.26
N ILE A 113 5.37 -1.45 0.04
CA ILE A 113 6.14 -1.68 -1.19
C ILE A 113 7.40 -0.84 -1.20
N TRP A 114 7.28 0.46 -0.89
CA TRP A 114 8.42 1.36 -0.78
C TRP A 114 9.43 0.85 0.24
N LEU A 115 8.98 0.48 1.45
CA LEU A 115 9.84 -0.07 2.48
C LEU A 115 10.58 -1.35 2.02
N ASN A 116 9.91 -2.25 1.30
CA ASN A 116 10.50 -3.48 0.76
C ASN A 116 11.44 -3.25 -0.43
N ALA A 117 11.33 -2.11 -1.11
CA ALA A 117 12.22 -1.72 -2.19
C ALA A 117 13.58 -1.23 -1.67
N PHE A 118 13.60 -0.50 -0.55
CA PHE A 118 14.82 0.07 0.04
C PHE A 118 15.44 -0.80 1.13
N ILE A 119 14.65 -1.63 1.80
CA ILE A 119 15.12 -2.49 2.88
C ILE A 119 15.11 -3.93 2.40
N ASP A 120 16.30 -4.47 2.18
CA ASP A 120 16.47 -5.88 1.84
C ASP A 120 16.42 -6.77 3.08
N ASN A 121 15.88 -7.98 2.89
CA ASN A 121 16.09 -9.12 3.78
C ASN A 121 17.57 -9.56 3.66
N LYS A 122 18.50 -8.74 4.15
CA LYS A 122 19.88 -9.20 4.38
C LYS A 122 19.86 -10.06 5.64
N SER A 123 20.06 -11.36 5.42
CA SER A 123 20.31 -12.36 6.46
C SER A 123 21.54 -12.01 7.27
#